data_AF-A0A2D8ESR2-F1
#
_entry.id   AF-A0A2D8ESR2-F1
#
_cell.length_a   1.000
_cell.length_b   1.000
_cell.length_c   1.000
_cell.angle_alpha   90.00
_cell.angle_beta   90.00
_cell.angle_gamma   90.00
#
_symmetry.space_group_name_H-M   'P 1'
#
loop_
_entity.id
_entity.type
_entity.pdbx_description
1 polymer ?
#
loop_
_entity_poly.entity_id
_entity_poly.type
_entity_poly.pdbx_seq_one_letter_code
_entity_poly.pdbx_strand_id
1 'polypeptide(L)'
;WWVPWTKDLPTLKHVIQSYDTAFSKKTTADYSAITTWGIFTPHESGPDAIILIDAIKGKYDFPELKMVALDQYKYWQPETVIIEAKASGQSLLQEFRKMGIPVMDYTPGRGQDKHSRVNACAPIFESGQVYYPRDEHWAEEVIEECAAFPHGEHDDYVDSTTQAMLRYRQGSFITTYSDEDELERYKQRKYIYY
;
A
#
# COMPACT_ATOMS: atom_id res chain seq x y z
N TRP A 1 13.01 5.61 -10.53
CA TRP A 1 13.25 4.52 -9.56
C TRP A 1 12.12 3.49 -9.57
N TRP A 2 10.90 3.87 -9.93
CA TRP A 2 9.83 2.95 -10.33
C TRP A 2 10.19 2.14 -11.58
N VAL A 3 9.88 0.84 -11.57
CA VAL A 3 10.16 -0.09 -12.67
C VAL A 3 8.85 -0.48 -13.36
N PRO A 4 8.68 -0.20 -14.66
CA PRO A 4 7.45 -0.56 -15.37
C PRO A 4 7.32 -2.08 -15.51
N TRP A 5 6.17 -2.61 -15.13
CA TRP A 5 5.73 -3.96 -15.41
C TRP A 5 4.75 -3.95 -16.59
N THR A 6 5.06 -4.73 -17.62
CA THR A 6 4.33 -4.73 -18.92
C THR A 6 3.61 -6.04 -19.21
N LYS A 7 3.58 -6.94 -18.22
CA LYS A 7 2.91 -8.23 -18.33
C LYS A 7 1.64 -8.20 -17.47
N ASP A 8 0.84 -9.25 -17.60
CA ASP A 8 -0.26 -9.50 -16.68
C ASP A 8 0.22 -9.56 -15.23
N LEU A 9 -0.73 -9.43 -14.31
CA LEU A 9 -0.46 -9.47 -12.88
C LEU A 9 0.35 -10.72 -12.51
N PRO A 10 1.52 -10.55 -11.87
CA PRO A 10 2.35 -11.69 -11.51
C PRO A 10 1.69 -12.51 -10.39
N THR A 11 2.17 -13.74 -10.22
CA THR A 11 1.82 -14.53 -9.03
C THR A 11 2.34 -13.82 -7.78
N LEU A 12 1.42 -13.39 -6.93
CA LEU A 12 1.74 -12.68 -5.70
C LEU A 12 2.00 -13.68 -4.57
N LYS A 13 3.08 -13.46 -3.83
CA LYS A 13 3.42 -14.16 -2.59
C LYS A 13 2.67 -13.57 -1.41
N HIS A 14 2.50 -12.26 -1.38
CA HIS A 14 1.87 -11.55 -0.27
C HIS A 14 1.24 -10.26 -0.76
N VAL A 15 0.12 -9.86 -0.19
CA VAL A 15 -0.59 -8.62 -0.52
C VAL A 15 -0.70 -7.72 0.71
N ILE A 16 -0.30 -6.46 0.53
CA ILE A 16 -0.37 -5.41 1.53
C ILE A 16 -1.35 -4.36 1.03
N GLN A 17 -2.33 -3.99 1.84
CA GLN A 17 -3.14 -2.80 1.62
C GLN A 17 -2.81 -1.74 2.68
N SER A 18 -2.58 -0.51 2.22
CA SER A 18 -2.29 0.64 3.07
C SER A 18 -3.35 1.70 2.90
N TYR A 19 -3.90 2.15 4.02
CA TYR A 19 -5.05 3.03 4.08
C TYR A 19 -4.61 4.32 4.76
N ASP A 20 -4.46 5.37 3.96
CA ASP A 20 -4.41 6.73 4.47
C ASP A 20 -5.83 7.31 4.42
N THR A 21 -6.35 7.68 5.59
CA THR A 21 -7.74 8.07 5.74
C THR A 21 -7.83 9.45 6.34
N ALA A 22 -8.50 10.35 5.64
CA ALA A 22 -8.85 11.64 6.19
C ALA A 22 -10.31 11.67 6.66
N PHE A 23 -10.59 12.58 7.60
CA PHE A 23 -11.95 12.85 8.04
C PHE A 23 -12.17 14.35 8.09
N SER A 24 -13.11 14.83 7.29
CA SER A 24 -13.58 16.20 7.37
C SER A 24 -15.11 16.22 7.37
N LYS A 25 -15.69 16.88 8.37
CA LYS A 25 -17.14 17.15 8.46
C LYS A 25 -17.59 18.32 7.59
N LYS A 26 -16.69 18.89 6.80
CA LYS A 26 -16.94 20.09 5.98
C LYS A 26 -17.01 19.70 4.51
N THR A 27 -17.67 20.52 3.70
CA THR A 27 -17.78 20.38 2.24
C THR A 27 -16.43 20.37 1.51
N THR A 28 -15.34 20.72 2.19
CA THR A 28 -13.95 20.47 1.80
C THR A 28 -13.48 19.18 2.46
N ALA A 29 -14.00 18.03 2.03
CA ALA A 29 -13.47 16.76 2.49
C ALA A 29 -12.00 16.62 2.03
N ASP A 30 -11.14 16.21 2.95
CA ASP A 30 -9.77 15.78 2.63
C ASP A 30 -9.84 14.40 1.94
N TYR A 31 -8.86 14.06 1.13
CA TYR A 31 -8.89 12.79 0.39
C TYR A 31 -8.59 11.62 1.33
N SER A 32 -9.07 10.43 0.96
CA SER A 32 -8.61 9.16 1.53
C SER A 32 -8.03 8.35 0.38
N ALA A 33 -6.88 7.73 0.61
CA ALA A 33 -6.14 6.96 -0.36
C ALA A 33 -5.92 5.52 0.14
N ILE A 34 -6.23 4.54 -0.68
CA ILE A 34 -5.93 3.13 -0.45
C ILE A 34 -5.00 2.68 -1.56
N THR A 35 -3.83 2.18 -1.20
CA THR A 35 -2.89 1.56 -2.14
C THR A 35 -2.76 0.08 -1.83
N THR A 36 -2.78 -0.76 -2.86
CA THR A 36 -2.58 -2.20 -2.77
C THR A 36 -1.26 -2.56 -3.41
N TRP A 37 -0.47 -3.38 -2.71
CA TRP A 37 0.86 -3.78 -3.09
C TRP A 37 1.00 -5.29 -3.05
N GLY A 38 1.60 -5.87 -4.08
CA GLY A 38 1.94 -7.28 -4.15
C GLY A 38 3.44 -7.50 -3.99
N ILE A 39 3.83 -8.50 -3.21
CA ILE A 39 5.19 -9.02 -3.17
C ILE A 39 5.26 -10.19 -4.16
N PHE A 40 6.26 -10.19 -5.03
CA PHE A 40 6.43 -11.21 -6.05
C PHE A 40 7.90 -11.37 -6.44
N THR A 41 8.22 -12.43 -7.17
CA THR A 41 9.56 -12.64 -7.71
C THR A 41 9.56 -12.32 -9.21
N PRO A 42 10.17 -11.20 -9.66
CA PRO A 42 10.09 -10.77 -11.07
C PRO A 42 10.90 -11.67 -12.02
N HIS A 43 11.92 -12.35 -11.49
CA HIS A 43 12.80 -13.26 -12.22
C HIS A 43 13.00 -14.54 -11.41
N GLU A 44 13.01 -15.71 -12.04
CA GLU A 44 13.05 -17.02 -11.35
C GLU A 44 14.21 -17.23 -10.35
N SER A 45 15.26 -16.40 -10.42
CA SER A 45 16.41 -16.44 -9.48
C SER A 45 16.74 -15.07 -8.89
N GLY A 46 15.79 -14.13 -8.95
CA GLY A 46 15.95 -12.78 -8.41
C GLY A 46 15.45 -12.68 -6.97
N PRO A 47 15.87 -11.64 -6.23
CA PRO A 47 15.25 -11.30 -4.96
C PRO A 47 13.78 -10.92 -5.16
N ASP A 48 13.00 -11.02 -4.09
CA ASP A 48 11.63 -10.55 -4.09
C ASP A 48 11.56 -9.03 -4.32
N ALA A 49 10.50 -8.63 -5.00
CA ALA A 49 10.19 -7.25 -5.35
C ALA A 49 8.76 -6.93 -4.91
N ILE A 50 8.47 -5.64 -4.86
CA ILE A 50 7.14 -5.13 -4.54
C ILE A 50 6.56 -4.43 -5.78
N ILE A 51 5.28 -4.66 -6.07
CA ILE A 51 4.56 -4.05 -7.19
C ILE A 51 3.33 -3.35 -6.66
N LEU A 52 3.07 -2.11 -7.09
CA LEU A 52 1.78 -1.45 -6.88
C LEU A 52 0.75 -2.13 -7.79
N ILE A 53 -0.34 -2.67 -7.25
CA ILE A 53 -1.32 -3.48 -8.03
C ILE A 53 -2.71 -2.89 -8.07
N ASP A 54 -3.01 -1.92 -7.21
CA ASP A 54 -4.23 -1.12 -7.23
C ASP A 54 -4.00 0.18 -6.45
N ALA A 55 -4.71 1.24 -6.83
CA ALA A 55 -4.77 2.47 -6.04
C ALA A 55 -6.11 3.16 -6.25
N ILE A 56 -6.71 3.61 -5.16
CA ILE A 56 -7.93 4.41 -5.18
C ILE A 56 -7.79 5.60 -4.26
N LYS A 57 -8.19 6.78 -4.74
CA LYS A 57 -8.24 8.02 -3.95
C LYS A 57 -9.56 8.74 -4.20
N GLY A 58 -10.17 9.23 -3.13
CA GLY A 58 -11.44 9.93 -3.22
C GLY A 58 -11.82 10.63 -1.94
N LYS A 59 -12.82 11.51 -2.04
CA LYS A 59 -13.42 12.20 -0.90
C LYS A 59 -14.63 11.40 -0.47
N TYR A 60 -14.52 10.75 0.68
CA TYR A 60 -15.55 9.86 1.19
C TYR A 60 -16.05 10.36 2.54
N ASP A 61 -17.35 10.29 2.76
CA ASP A 61 -17.84 10.25 4.13
C ASP A 61 -17.48 8.91 4.79
N PHE A 62 -17.68 8.80 6.11
CA PHE A 62 -17.27 7.58 6.81
C PHE A 62 -18.01 6.31 6.34
N PRO A 63 -19.35 6.32 6.14
CA PRO A 63 -20.06 5.21 5.51
C PRO A 63 -19.47 4.78 4.16
N GLU A 64 -19.22 5.73 3.25
CA GLU A 64 -18.64 5.46 1.92
C GLU A 64 -17.22 4.90 2.04
N LEU A 65 -16.38 5.51 2.88
CA LEU A 65 -15.01 5.06 3.12
C LEU A 65 -14.99 3.60 3.59
N LYS A 66 -15.89 3.24 4.52
CA LYS A 66 -16.02 1.87 5.02
C LYS A 66 -16.42 0.89 3.92
N MET A 67 -17.33 1.27 3.02
CA MET A 67 -17.73 0.44 1.90
C MET A 67 -16.58 0.22 0.94
N VAL A 68 -15.95 1.31 0.47
CA VAL A 68 -14.79 1.25 -0.45
C VAL A 68 -13.66 0.41 0.14
N ALA A 69 -13.33 0.64 1.41
CA ALA A 69 -12.30 -0.09 2.14
C ALA A 69 -12.59 -1.60 2.21
N LEU A 70 -13.86 -1.97 2.46
CA LEU A 70 -14.28 -3.36 2.59
C LEU A 70 -14.33 -4.06 1.23
N ASP A 71 -14.74 -3.37 0.17
CA ASP A 71 -14.77 -3.92 -1.18
C ASP A 71 -13.35 -4.19 -1.68
N GLN A 72 -12.45 -3.24 -1.45
CA GLN A 72 -11.01 -3.40 -1.69
C GLN A 72 -10.41 -4.58 -0.92
N TYR A 73 -10.73 -4.71 0.37
CA TYR A 73 -10.29 -5.84 1.19
C TYR A 73 -10.82 -7.18 0.68
N LYS A 74 -12.11 -7.26 0.33
CA LYS A 74 -12.75 -8.50 -0.14
C LYS A 74 -12.22 -8.95 -1.50
N TYR A 75 -11.94 -8.01 -2.39
CA TYR A 75 -11.40 -8.32 -3.71
C TYR A 75 -9.98 -8.85 -3.61
N TRP A 76 -9.08 -8.09 -2.98
CA TRP A 76 -7.66 -8.43 -2.92
C TRP A 76 -7.34 -9.50 -1.87
N GLN A 77 -8.17 -9.64 -0.84
CA GLN A 77 -7.95 -10.55 0.31
C GLN A 77 -6.53 -10.45 0.88
N PRO A 78 -6.07 -9.24 1.25
CA PRO A 78 -4.69 -9.04 1.66
C PRO A 78 -4.35 -9.77 2.96
N GLU A 79 -3.14 -10.31 3.02
CA GLU A 79 -2.55 -10.84 4.25
C GLU A 79 -2.19 -9.72 5.24
N THR A 80 -2.05 -8.48 4.76
CA THR A 80 -1.68 -7.35 5.59
C THR A 80 -2.52 -6.12 5.26
N VAL A 81 -3.22 -5.61 6.26
CA VAL A 81 -3.96 -4.34 6.19
C VAL A 81 -3.35 -3.36 7.18
N ILE A 82 -2.93 -2.20 6.71
CA ILE A 82 -2.34 -1.11 7.49
C ILE A 82 -3.29 0.07 7.43
N ILE A 83 -3.68 0.60 8.58
CA ILE A 83 -4.56 1.78 8.65
C ILE A 83 -3.90 2.84 9.53
N GLU A 84 -3.75 4.07 9.04
CA GLU A 84 -3.34 5.17 9.89
C GLU A 84 -4.38 5.38 10.99
N ALA A 85 -3.95 5.23 12.24
CA ALA A 85 -4.80 5.24 13.40
C ALA A 85 -5.10 6.69 13.84
N LYS A 86 -5.68 7.50 12.93
CA LYS A 86 -6.05 8.89 13.16
C LYS A 86 -7.42 9.18 12.57
N ALA A 87 -8.20 10.02 13.26
CA ALA A 87 -9.52 10.47 12.81
C ALA A 87 -10.44 9.33 12.30
N SER A 88 -10.84 9.32 11.03
CA SER A 88 -11.67 8.26 10.42
C SER A 88 -11.00 6.88 10.44
N GLY A 89 -9.68 6.82 10.37
CA GLY A 89 -8.92 5.57 10.40
C GLY A 89 -9.07 4.82 11.73
N GLN A 90 -9.21 5.53 12.85
CA GLN A 90 -9.54 4.91 14.14
C GLN A 90 -10.90 4.21 14.10
N SER A 91 -11.91 4.85 13.52
CA SER A 91 -13.24 4.28 13.37
C SER A 91 -13.24 3.10 12.39
N LEU A 92 -12.52 3.21 11.26
CA LEU A 92 -12.41 2.15 10.26
C LEU A 92 -11.72 0.90 10.86
N LEU A 93 -10.61 1.11 11.58
CA LEU A 93 -9.89 0.06 12.28
C LEU A 93 -10.77 -0.67 13.29
N GLN A 94 -11.59 0.04 14.07
CA GLN A 94 -12.52 -0.59 15.01
C GLN A 94 -13.58 -1.43 14.29
N GLU A 95 -14.13 -0.93 13.19
CA GLU A 95 -15.13 -1.65 12.40
C GLU A 95 -14.54 -2.91 11.77
N PHE A 96 -13.33 -2.83 11.20
CA PHE A 96 -12.64 -3.99 10.63
C PHE A 96 -12.35 -5.05 11.69
N ARG A 97 -11.86 -4.64 12.88
CA ARG A 97 -11.65 -5.57 14.00
C ARG A 97 -12.94 -6.25 14.46
N LYS A 98 -14.07 -5.53 14.52
CA LYS A 98 -15.38 -6.12 14.84
C LYS A 98 -15.84 -7.15 13.81
N MET A 99 -15.46 -6.96 12.55
CA MET A 99 -15.72 -7.90 11.45
C MET A 99 -14.76 -9.10 11.44
N GLY A 100 -13.80 -9.16 12.37
CA GLY A 100 -12.78 -10.21 12.42
C GLY A 100 -11.65 -10.02 11.40
N ILE A 101 -11.54 -8.85 10.77
CA ILE A 101 -10.46 -8.53 9.84
C ILE A 101 -9.23 -8.11 10.65
N PRO A 102 -8.09 -8.82 10.51
CA PRO A 102 -6.86 -8.42 11.19
C PRO A 102 -6.29 -7.17 10.53
N VAL A 103 -6.24 -6.08 11.28
CA VAL A 103 -5.68 -4.80 10.84
C VAL A 103 -4.59 -4.33 11.80
N MET A 104 -3.51 -3.83 11.22
CA MET A 104 -2.41 -3.21 11.94
C MET A 104 -2.63 -1.71 12.01
N ASP A 105 -2.55 -1.17 13.22
CA ASP A 105 -2.50 0.27 13.42
C ASP A 105 -1.14 0.82 12.99
N TYR A 106 -1.18 1.87 12.19
CA TYR A 106 -0.01 2.70 11.92
C TYR A 106 -0.17 4.03 12.66
N THR A 107 0.86 4.41 13.41
CA THR A 107 0.95 5.75 14.00
C THR A 107 2.37 6.27 13.75
N PRO A 108 2.52 7.42 13.06
CA PRO A 108 3.83 8.03 12.90
C PRO A 108 4.52 8.23 14.26
N GLY A 109 5.79 7.85 14.38
CA GLY A 109 6.56 8.03 15.62
C GLY A 109 6.59 9.51 16.04
N ARG A 110 6.40 9.79 17.33
CA ARG A 110 6.42 11.16 17.86
C ARG A 110 7.75 11.85 17.49
N GLY A 111 7.69 12.94 16.73
CA GLY A 111 8.86 13.73 16.33
C GLY A 111 9.53 13.29 15.02
N GLN A 112 9.04 12.24 14.35
CA GLN A 112 9.45 11.96 12.97
C GLN A 112 8.60 12.79 12.00
N ASP A 113 9.22 13.80 11.40
CA ASP A 113 8.60 14.59 10.35
C ASP A 113 8.36 13.77 9.08
N LYS A 114 7.43 14.21 8.24
CA LYS A 114 7.00 13.49 7.04
C LYS A 114 8.16 13.24 6.07
N HIS A 115 9.06 14.21 5.89
CA HIS A 115 10.22 14.06 5.00
C HIS A 115 11.14 12.93 5.47
N SER A 116 11.40 12.85 6.77
CA SER A 116 12.22 11.76 7.33
C SER A 116 11.63 10.37 7.02
N ARG A 117 10.29 10.21 7.05
CA ARG A 117 9.63 8.93 6.74
C ARG A 117 9.68 8.59 5.25
N VAL A 118 9.46 9.57 4.37
CA VAL A 118 9.59 9.40 2.92
C VAL A 118 11.04 9.05 2.56
N ASN A 119 12.01 9.77 3.13
CA ASN A 119 13.44 9.49 2.93
C ASN A 119 13.84 8.08 3.39
N ALA A 120 13.21 7.55 4.44
CA ALA A 120 13.46 6.18 4.90
C ALA A 120 13.01 5.11 3.88
N CYS A 121 12.16 5.46 2.91
CA CYS A 121 11.73 4.60 1.83
C CYS A 121 12.66 4.67 0.60
N ALA A 122 13.47 5.73 0.45
CA ALA A 122 14.33 5.93 -0.72
C ALA A 122 15.20 4.70 -1.06
N PRO A 123 15.85 4.00 -0.10
CA PRO A 123 16.65 2.82 -0.41
C PRO A 123 15.88 1.67 -1.09
N ILE A 124 14.56 1.56 -0.84
CA ILE A 124 13.70 0.53 -1.43
C ILE A 124 13.44 0.85 -2.91
N PHE A 125 13.22 2.14 -3.23
CA PHE A 125 13.07 2.58 -4.60
C PHE A 125 14.41 2.54 -5.35
N GLU A 126 15.49 2.96 -4.71
CA GLU A 126 16.85 2.95 -5.27
C GLU A 126 17.35 1.53 -5.58
N SER A 127 16.84 0.50 -4.90
CA SER A 127 17.18 -0.90 -5.20
C SER A 127 16.65 -1.40 -6.55
N GLY A 128 15.75 -0.64 -7.19
CA GLY A 128 15.13 -1.04 -8.46
C GLY A 128 14.16 -2.21 -8.33
N GLN A 129 13.57 -2.39 -7.14
CA GLN A 129 12.64 -3.49 -6.84
C GLN A 129 11.20 -3.02 -6.59
N VAL A 130 10.87 -1.77 -6.94
CA VAL A 130 9.52 -1.23 -6.85
C VAL A 130 8.92 -1.11 -8.24
N TYR A 131 7.92 -1.94 -8.51
CA TYR A 131 7.27 -2.07 -9.80
C TYR A 131 5.89 -1.40 -9.81
N TYR A 132 5.39 -1.10 -11.00
CA TYR A 132 4.03 -0.64 -11.23
C TYR A 132 3.53 -1.15 -12.59
N PRO A 133 2.23 -1.42 -12.78
CA PRO A 133 1.68 -1.75 -14.09
C PRO A 133 1.72 -0.52 -14.99
N ARG A 134 2.46 -0.64 -16.09
CA ARG A 134 2.79 0.49 -16.96
C ARG A 134 1.57 1.14 -17.60
N ASP A 135 0.56 0.35 -17.92
CA ASP A 135 -0.57 0.78 -18.74
C ASP A 135 -1.78 1.23 -17.90
N GLU A 136 -1.63 1.29 -16.56
CA GLU A 136 -2.68 1.66 -15.63
C GLU A 136 -2.56 3.10 -15.16
N HIS A 137 -3.58 3.92 -15.44
CA HIS A 137 -3.55 5.36 -15.18
C HIS A 137 -3.46 5.70 -13.68
N TRP A 138 -4.16 4.95 -12.82
CA TRP A 138 -4.10 5.15 -11.38
C TRP A 138 -2.68 4.94 -10.82
N ALA A 139 -1.85 4.12 -11.48
CA ALA A 139 -0.47 3.90 -11.06
C ALA A 139 0.39 5.13 -11.35
N GLU A 140 0.16 5.77 -12.52
CA GLU A 140 0.81 7.02 -12.88
C GLU A 140 0.46 8.13 -11.89
N GLU A 141 -0.81 8.25 -11.48
CA GLU A 141 -1.24 9.24 -10.48
C GLU A 141 -0.47 9.09 -9.15
N VAL A 142 -0.27 7.85 -8.68
CA VAL A 142 0.50 7.58 -7.45
C VAL A 142 1.96 8.00 -7.63
N ILE A 143 2.56 7.70 -8.79
CA ILE A 143 3.95 8.02 -9.10
C ILE A 143 4.14 9.54 -9.17
N GLU A 144 3.25 10.24 -9.86
CA GLU A 144 3.28 11.69 -10.02
C GLU A 144 3.16 12.40 -8.68
N GLU A 145 2.22 11.98 -7.82
CA GLU A 145 2.08 12.57 -6.49
C GLU A 145 3.31 12.33 -5.62
N CYS A 146 3.87 11.11 -5.65
CA CYS A 146 5.13 10.79 -4.98
C CYS A 146 6.31 11.62 -5.51
N ALA A 147 6.36 11.90 -6.80
CA ALA A 147 7.41 12.70 -7.43
C ALA A 147 7.26 14.20 -7.14
N ALA A 148 6.04 14.69 -6.94
CA ALA A 148 5.74 16.08 -6.63
C ALA A 148 6.02 16.43 -5.15
N PHE A 149 6.10 15.44 -4.26
CA PHE A 149 6.43 15.66 -2.86
C PHE A 149 7.81 16.35 -2.69
N PRO A 150 7.94 17.39 -1.83
CA PRO A 150 6.97 17.88 -0.85
C PRO A 150 6.13 19.07 -1.32
N HIS A 151 6.15 19.38 -2.61
CA HIS A 151 5.54 20.59 -3.17
C HIS A 151 4.22 20.32 -3.91
N GLY A 152 3.74 19.08 -3.94
CA GLY A 152 2.45 18.70 -4.50
C GLY A 152 1.26 19.29 -3.72
N GLU A 153 0.12 19.41 -4.39
CA GLU A 153 -1.12 19.90 -3.78
C GLU A 153 -1.75 18.90 -2.80
N HIS A 154 -1.45 17.61 -3.02
CA HIS A 154 -1.95 16.48 -2.25
C HIS A 154 -0.80 15.56 -1.87
N ASP A 155 -0.98 14.80 -0.80
CA ASP A 155 0.06 13.98 -0.21
C ASP A 155 -0.46 12.67 0.39
N ASP A 156 -1.71 12.31 0.07
CA ASP A 156 -2.42 11.13 0.57
C ASP A 156 -1.85 9.82 -0.02
N TYR A 157 -1.53 9.79 -1.33
CA TYR A 157 -0.83 8.66 -1.94
C TYR A 157 0.61 8.55 -1.42
N VAL A 158 1.24 9.68 -1.09
CA VAL A 158 2.58 9.69 -0.49
C VAL A 158 2.55 9.04 0.89
N ASP A 159 1.58 9.39 1.74
CA ASP A 159 1.42 8.80 3.07
C ASP A 159 1.06 7.31 2.98
N SER A 160 0.11 6.93 2.11
CA SER A 160 -0.27 5.53 1.91
C SER A 160 0.90 4.68 1.39
N THR A 161 1.66 5.18 0.42
CA THR A 161 2.86 4.51 -0.13
C THR A 161 3.95 4.38 0.92
N THR A 162 4.24 5.44 1.67
CA THR A 162 5.27 5.44 2.72
C THR A 162 4.95 4.39 3.79
N GLN A 163 3.68 4.29 4.21
CA GLN A 163 3.22 3.27 5.15
C GLN A 163 3.47 1.84 4.63
N ALA A 164 3.09 1.56 3.39
CA ALA A 164 3.30 0.25 2.76
C ALA A 164 4.79 -0.10 2.65
N MET A 165 5.63 0.85 2.22
CA MET A 165 7.06 0.67 2.05
C MET A 165 7.79 0.42 3.38
N LEU A 166 7.45 1.18 4.42
CA LEU A 166 7.99 0.94 5.76
C LEU A 166 7.58 -0.43 6.28
N ARG A 167 6.36 -0.89 6.00
CA ARG A 167 5.91 -2.22 6.39
C ARG A 167 6.65 -3.32 5.63
N TYR A 168 6.80 -3.17 4.31
CA TYR A 168 7.58 -4.08 3.47
C TYR A 168 8.99 -4.28 4.03
N ARG A 169 9.65 -3.17 4.44
CA ARG A 169 10.98 -3.21 5.06
C ARG A 169 11.01 -3.88 6.44
N GLN A 170 9.99 -3.66 7.27
CA GLN A 170 9.92 -4.23 8.63
C GLN A 170 9.56 -5.72 8.65
N GLY A 171 8.87 -6.22 7.63
CA GLY A 171 8.42 -7.61 7.56
C GLY A 171 9.50 -8.63 7.22
N SER A 172 10.78 -8.24 7.14
CA SER A 172 11.87 -9.07 6.61
C SER A 172 11.58 -9.67 5.22
N PHE A 173 10.77 -8.99 4.39
CA PHE A 173 10.59 -9.38 2.98
C PHE A 173 11.76 -8.94 2.09
N ILE A 174 12.81 -8.36 2.69
CA ILE A 174 14.13 -8.25 2.09
C ILE A 174 14.81 -9.58 2.37
N THR A 175 14.89 -10.44 1.34
CA THR A 175 15.54 -11.75 1.42
C THR A 175 16.91 -11.62 2.07
N THR A 176 17.05 -12.15 3.29
CA THR A 176 18.33 -12.60 3.83
C THR A 176 18.32 -14.12 3.70
N TYR A 177 19.49 -14.75 3.52
CA TYR A 177 19.69 -16.15 3.12
C TYR A 177 19.03 -17.26 3.98
N SER A 178 18.13 -16.95 4.92
CA SER A 178 17.56 -17.90 5.89
C SER A 178 16.15 -18.41 5.60
N ASP A 179 15.47 -17.92 4.55
CA ASP A 179 14.01 -18.04 4.47
C ASP A 179 13.50 -18.99 3.36
N GLU A 180 14.20 -20.10 3.10
CA GLU A 180 13.82 -21.08 2.06
C GLU A 180 12.62 -21.99 2.46
N ASP A 181 12.34 -22.18 3.75
CA ASP A 181 11.39 -23.19 4.23
C ASP A 181 9.90 -22.74 4.29
N GLU A 182 9.60 -21.43 4.21
CA GLU A 182 8.21 -20.92 4.35
C GLU A 182 7.41 -20.83 3.03
N LEU A 183 8.03 -21.09 1.88
CA LEU A 183 7.46 -20.91 0.53
C LEU A 183 6.35 -21.91 0.12
N GLU A 184 6.17 -23.01 0.84
CA GLU A 184 5.26 -24.11 0.45
C GLU A 184 3.75 -23.84 0.71
N ARG A 185 3.39 -22.75 1.41
CA ARG A 185 1.96 -22.44 1.71
C ARG A 185 1.23 -21.59 0.66
N TYR A 186 1.94 -21.04 -0.33
CA TYR A 186 1.39 -20.06 -1.27
C TYR A 186 0.70 -20.72 -2.47
N LYS A 187 -0.53 -21.22 -2.24
CA LYS A 187 -1.39 -21.70 -3.35
C LYS A 187 -1.91 -20.54 -4.20
N GLN A 188 -1.48 -20.56 -5.46
CA GLN A 188 -1.96 -19.79 -6.63
C GLN A 188 -3.36 -19.17 -6.50
N ARG A 189 -3.42 -17.84 -6.47
CA ARG A 189 -4.63 -17.04 -6.72
C ARG A 189 -4.43 -16.23 -8.00
N LYS A 190 -5.48 -16.09 -8.82
CA LYS A 190 -5.48 -15.28 -10.05
C LYS A 190 -6.28 -14.00 -9.79
N TYR A 191 -5.62 -12.85 -9.74
CA TYR A 191 -6.28 -11.55 -9.75
C TYR A 191 -6.06 -10.88 -11.12
N ILE A 192 -6.84 -9.85 -11.42
CA ILE A 192 -6.73 -9.03 -12.63
C ILE A 192 -6.59 -7.57 -12.18
N TYR A 193 -5.80 -6.77 -12.90
CA TYR A 193 -5.76 -5.32 -12.73
C TYR A 193 -7.16 -4.72 -12.99
N TYR A 194 -7.51 -3.65 -12.27
CA TYR A 194 -8.76 -2.92 -12.44
C TYR A 194 -8.51 -1.52 -12.98
#